data_AF-A0A7V3UGF5-F1
#
_entry.id   AF-A0A7V3UGF5-F1
#
_cell.length_a   1.000
_cell.length_b   1.000
_cell.length_c   1.000
_cell.angle_alpha   90.00
_cell.angle_beta   90.00
_cell.angle_gamma   90.00
#
_symmetry.space_group_name_H-M   'P 1'
#
loop_
_entity.id
_entity.type
_entity.pdbx_description
1 polymer ?
#
loop_
_entity_poly.entity_id
_entity_poly.type
_entity_poly.pdbx_seq_one_letter_code
_entity_poly.pdbx_strand_id
1 'polypeptide(L)'
;MYKASVSEIHLCQRCPRLLAYRRSGHKNAWRVGLTGSGGMPGKIFHKRIAAPFHRAMASDPNAPIYRGIKSLLQGPREKLEIGVLALLEEYFFLPVLRRYGKKLRADQILRLGRGLELWGRHLARFLGRVCQDPQRPIEVLLAQTFHNPEVSLQGPYSLEDGRKLQITGQYDALLFDSTSHEAILMEFKGLKAGRIDEDFLQLVLYGWLIKAATDITSCGVVFYLEEDEPEVPYSSEDIRRAMQNFSQLFRQVISVMEVVQKRSKSELPPSSDPRLCKECPFDPSCDRDWGPRRIKITTPPDSEVLTDIEPTLEKLNQLVDEMEERYRRFQKGQVPDIHTYKRASPLGHQVVMIDEYADLMMDKDTRAHLETAIQRLGQKGGAAGIHLVLATQRPEARVVTPIIKANLQLKVALKVTSGANSKIILDTSGAEYLVGHGDMLIGGSVPLQRVQGPLVSKTEIERASCKGCHGEGPQVVQGYVPASENPE
;
A
#
# COMPACT_ATOMS: atom_id res chain seq x y z
N MET A 1 -7.97 -0.58 -25.62
CA MET A 1 -8.38 -1.07 -24.29
C MET A 1 -7.29 -2.00 -23.77
N TYR A 2 -6.72 -1.70 -22.61
CA TYR A 2 -5.68 -2.52 -21.97
C TYR A 2 -6.31 -3.56 -21.04
N LYS A 3 -5.62 -4.67 -20.76
CA LYS A 3 -6.06 -5.71 -19.82
C LYS A 3 -4.95 -6.05 -18.84
N ALA A 4 -5.21 -6.04 -17.55
CA ALA A 4 -4.24 -6.43 -16.50
C ALA A 4 -4.93 -7.23 -15.39
N SER A 5 -4.24 -8.21 -14.82
CA SER A 5 -4.73 -8.89 -13.62
C SER A 5 -4.37 -8.12 -12.35
N VAL A 6 -5.08 -8.39 -11.25
CA VAL A 6 -4.73 -7.87 -9.91
C VAL A 6 -3.27 -8.18 -9.57
N SER A 7 -2.78 -9.38 -9.87
CA SER A 7 -1.38 -9.76 -9.64
C SER A 7 -0.38 -8.96 -10.51
N GLU A 8 -0.76 -8.54 -11.71
CA GLU A 8 0.08 -7.72 -12.57
C GLU A 8 0.12 -6.25 -12.14
N ILE A 9 -1.01 -5.71 -11.69
CA ILE A 9 -1.09 -4.38 -11.11
C ILE A 9 -0.25 -4.35 -9.82
N HIS A 10 -0.41 -5.35 -8.98
CA HIS A 10 0.41 -5.54 -7.78
C HIS A 10 1.90 -5.65 -8.14
N LEU A 11 2.27 -6.39 -9.18
CA LEU A 11 3.66 -6.45 -9.65
C LEU A 11 4.20 -5.09 -10.12
N CYS A 12 3.36 -4.27 -10.77
CA CYS A 12 3.72 -2.94 -11.21
C CYS A 12 3.99 -1.99 -10.03
N GLN A 13 3.16 -2.05 -8.98
CA GLN A 13 3.33 -1.29 -7.75
C GLN A 13 4.71 -1.56 -7.13
N ARG A 14 5.11 -2.84 -7.09
CA ARG A 14 6.41 -3.27 -6.56
C ARG A 14 7.56 -2.76 -7.41
N CYS A 15 7.46 -2.97 -8.71
CA CYS A 15 8.42 -2.45 -9.67
C CYS A 15 7.81 -2.42 -11.08
N PRO A 16 7.69 -1.24 -11.70
CA PRO A 16 7.19 -1.10 -13.07
C PRO A 16 8.00 -1.93 -14.08
N ARG A 17 9.32 -2.05 -13.87
CA ARG A 17 10.21 -2.88 -14.70
C ARG A 17 9.95 -4.38 -14.55
N LEU A 18 9.51 -4.85 -13.38
CA LEU A 18 9.12 -6.27 -13.20
C LEU A 18 7.83 -6.59 -13.97
N LEU A 19 6.85 -5.68 -14.01
CA LEU A 19 5.70 -5.83 -14.90
C LEU A 19 6.16 -5.88 -16.37
N ALA A 20 7.09 -5.02 -16.76
CA ALA A 20 7.65 -5.02 -18.11
C ALA A 20 8.29 -6.37 -18.45
N TYR A 21 9.17 -6.90 -17.59
CA TYR A 21 9.76 -8.23 -17.77
C TYR A 21 8.70 -9.34 -17.84
N ARG A 22 7.68 -9.30 -16.97
CA ARG A 22 6.58 -10.28 -17.00
C ARG A 22 5.85 -10.29 -18.33
N ARG A 23 5.60 -9.11 -18.89
CA ARG A 23 4.93 -8.89 -20.18
C ARG A 23 5.83 -9.18 -21.38
N SER A 24 7.14 -9.06 -21.23
CA SER A 24 8.15 -9.50 -22.19
C SER A 24 8.44 -11.00 -22.15
N GLY A 25 7.71 -11.79 -21.34
CA GLY A 25 7.77 -13.25 -21.34
C GLY A 25 8.51 -13.88 -20.15
N HIS A 26 9.09 -13.10 -19.24
CA HIS A 26 9.79 -13.62 -18.07
C HIS A 26 8.80 -14.10 -16.99
N LYS A 27 8.44 -15.39 -17.03
CA LYS A 27 7.43 -16.02 -16.18
C LYS A 27 7.70 -15.91 -14.67
N ASN A 28 8.96 -15.74 -14.25
CA ASN A 28 9.35 -15.69 -12.83
C ASN A 28 9.46 -14.26 -12.26
N ALA A 29 9.17 -13.22 -13.05
CA ALA A 29 9.29 -11.83 -12.58
C ALA A 29 8.42 -11.52 -11.36
N TRP A 30 7.29 -12.21 -11.18
CA TRP A 30 6.43 -12.07 -10.00
C TRP A 30 7.06 -12.56 -8.69
N ARG A 31 8.09 -13.43 -8.75
CA ARG A 31 8.74 -14.03 -7.57
C ARG A 31 9.83 -13.17 -6.96
N VAL A 32 10.32 -12.16 -7.68
CA VAL A 32 11.39 -11.27 -7.20
C VAL A 32 10.95 -10.61 -5.92
N GLY A 33 11.78 -10.58 -4.87
CA GLY A 33 11.43 -10.00 -3.55
C GLY A 33 10.49 -10.85 -2.68
N LEU A 34 10.08 -12.04 -3.14
CA LEU A 34 9.30 -12.99 -2.33
C LEU A 34 10.24 -14.06 -1.77
N THR A 35 11.03 -13.71 -0.76
CA THR A 35 11.82 -14.69 0.01
C THR A 35 10.87 -15.65 0.73
N GLY A 36 11.17 -16.95 0.71
CA GLY A 36 10.35 -17.97 1.39
C GLY A 36 9.15 -18.55 0.60
N SER A 37 8.84 -18.06 -0.60
CA SER A 37 7.68 -18.54 -1.39
C SER A 37 7.79 -19.98 -1.94
N GLY A 38 8.91 -20.67 -1.71
CA GLY A 38 9.17 -22.03 -2.19
C GLY A 38 8.29 -23.13 -1.60
N GLY A 39 7.57 -22.87 -0.49
CA GLY A 39 6.72 -23.87 0.16
C GLY A 39 5.93 -23.37 1.36
N MET A 40 5.41 -22.13 1.32
CA MET A 40 4.73 -21.54 2.49
C MET A 40 3.44 -22.27 2.90
N PRO A 41 3.19 -22.44 4.21
CA PRO A 41 1.90 -22.77 4.80
C PRO A 41 0.73 -22.04 4.14
N GLY A 42 0.82 -20.74 3.84
CA GLY A 42 -0.31 -19.98 3.29
C GLY A 42 -0.87 -20.50 1.97
N LYS A 43 -0.02 -20.88 1.01
CA LYS A 43 -0.51 -21.46 -0.25
C LYS A 43 -1.15 -22.84 -0.05
N ILE A 44 -0.61 -23.63 0.87
CA ILE A 44 -1.17 -24.94 1.21
C ILE A 44 -2.51 -24.75 1.94
N PHE A 45 -2.55 -23.84 2.90
CA PHE A 45 -3.73 -23.47 3.67
C PHE A 45 -4.85 -23.00 2.76
N HIS A 46 -4.60 -22.01 1.91
CA HIS A 46 -5.59 -21.53 0.95
C HIS A 46 -6.10 -22.67 0.05
N LYS A 47 -5.20 -23.41 -0.62
CA LYS A 47 -5.61 -24.40 -1.63
C LYS A 47 -6.21 -25.69 -1.08
N ARG A 48 -5.87 -26.06 0.15
CA ARG A 48 -6.20 -27.37 0.73
C ARG A 48 -7.10 -27.31 1.95
N ILE A 49 -7.28 -26.14 2.55
CA ILE A 49 -8.11 -25.94 3.74
C ILE A 49 -9.19 -24.90 3.43
N ALA A 50 -8.81 -23.63 3.27
CA ALA A 50 -9.79 -22.53 3.14
C ALA A 50 -10.65 -22.66 1.88
N ALA A 51 -10.07 -22.74 0.68
CA ALA A 51 -10.85 -22.81 -0.56
C ALA A 51 -11.75 -24.06 -0.63
N PRO A 52 -11.30 -25.28 -0.27
CA PRO A 52 -12.18 -26.44 -0.13
C PRO A 52 -13.33 -26.24 0.86
N PHE A 53 -13.06 -25.64 2.02
CA PHE A 53 -14.09 -25.33 3.01
C PHE A 53 -15.14 -24.37 2.45
N HIS A 54 -14.72 -23.22 1.91
CA HIS A 54 -15.64 -22.23 1.34
C HIS A 54 -16.46 -22.81 0.17
N ARG A 55 -15.86 -23.63 -0.71
CA ARG A 55 -16.61 -24.33 -1.77
C ARG A 55 -17.68 -25.26 -1.22
N ALA A 56 -17.35 -26.07 -0.21
CA ALA A 56 -18.31 -26.97 0.41
C ALA A 56 -19.46 -26.20 1.05
N MET A 57 -19.15 -25.11 1.75
CA MET A 57 -20.16 -24.26 2.37
C MET A 57 -21.05 -23.53 1.36
N ALA A 58 -20.50 -23.09 0.22
CA ALA A 58 -21.23 -22.32 -0.78
C ALA A 58 -22.06 -23.17 -1.76
N SER A 59 -21.64 -24.41 -2.04
CA SER A 59 -22.18 -25.18 -3.18
C SER A 59 -22.68 -26.58 -2.86
N ASP A 60 -22.41 -27.16 -1.68
CA ASP A 60 -22.79 -28.54 -1.35
C ASP A 60 -23.44 -28.68 0.03
N PRO A 61 -24.78 -28.51 0.12
CA PRO A 61 -25.52 -28.70 1.37
C PRO A 61 -25.43 -30.12 1.96
N ASN A 62 -25.04 -31.12 1.16
CA ASN A 62 -24.90 -32.50 1.59
C ASN A 62 -23.50 -32.82 2.14
N ALA A 63 -22.53 -31.93 1.90
CA ALA A 63 -21.16 -32.09 2.37
C ALA A 63 -21.15 -32.33 3.90
N PRO A 64 -20.37 -33.30 4.40
CA PRO A 64 -20.26 -33.57 5.84
C PRO A 64 -19.93 -32.31 6.66
N ILE A 65 -19.04 -31.47 6.14
CA ILE A 65 -18.68 -30.19 6.78
C ILE A 65 -19.88 -29.23 6.88
N TYR A 66 -20.69 -29.11 5.83
CA TYR A 66 -21.88 -28.25 5.83
C TYR A 66 -22.88 -28.72 6.89
N ARG A 67 -23.17 -30.03 6.91
CA ARG A 67 -24.08 -30.64 7.90
C ARG A 67 -23.55 -30.48 9.32
N GLY A 68 -22.24 -30.63 9.52
CA GLY A 68 -21.59 -30.40 10.80
C GLY A 68 -21.76 -28.95 11.29
N ILE A 69 -21.43 -27.96 10.45
CA ILE A 69 -21.57 -26.54 10.78
C ILE A 69 -23.03 -26.19 11.08
N LYS A 70 -23.98 -26.66 10.26
CA LYS A 70 -25.41 -26.48 10.49
C LYS A 70 -25.83 -27.05 11.85
N SER A 71 -25.41 -28.27 12.19
CA SER A 71 -25.74 -28.90 13.47
C SER A 71 -25.16 -28.14 14.66
N LEU A 72 -23.95 -27.57 14.53
CA LEU A 72 -23.35 -26.75 15.58
C LEU A 72 -24.11 -25.44 15.80
N LEU A 73 -24.56 -24.81 14.72
CA LEU A 73 -25.36 -23.58 14.79
C LEU A 73 -26.75 -23.80 15.39
N GLN A 74 -27.29 -25.02 15.33
CA GLN A 74 -28.52 -25.42 16.01
C GLN A 74 -28.31 -25.79 17.49
N GLY A 75 -27.05 -25.96 17.90
CA GLY A 75 -26.67 -26.38 19.24
C GLY A 75 -26.32 -25.22 20.19
N PRO A 76 -25.78 -25.54 21.38
CA PRO A 76 -25.37 -24.53 22.36
C PRO A 76 -24.21 -23.68 21.86
N ARG A 77 -24.33 -22.35 22.00
CA ARG A 77 -23.41 -21.37 21.43
C ARG A 77 -21.99 -21.47 22.01
N GLU A 78 -21.87 -21.80 23.29
CA GLU A 78 -20.60 -22.00 23.98
C GLU A 78 -19.78 -23.15 23.40
N LYS A 79 -20.41 -24.05 22.63
CA LYS A 79 -19.73 -25.16 21.94
C LYS A 79 -19.37 -24.86 20.49
N LEU A 80 -19.81 -23.72 19.94
CA LEU A 80 -19.63 -23.41 18.52
C LEU A 80 -18.15 -23.35 18.13
N GLU A 81 -17.33 -22.65 18.91
CA GLU A 81 -15.90 -22.50 18.61
C GLU A 81 -15.17 -23.83 18.61
N ILE A 82 -15.30 -24.60 19.70
CA ILE A 82 -14.68 -25.93 19.82
C ILE A 82 -15.16 -26.87 18.71
N GLY A 83 -16.47 -26.83 18.41
CA GLY A 83 -17.05 -27.64 17.35
C GLY A 83 -16.53 -27.29 15.95
N VAL A 84 -16.45 -25.99 15.62
CA VAL A 84 -15.91 -25.53 14.33
C VAL A 84 -14.45 -25.97 14.19
N LEU A 85 -13.65 -25.81 15.24
CA LEU A 85 -12.25 -26.25 15.24
C LEU A 85 -12.13 -27.77 15.02
N ALA A 86 -12.93 -28.56 15.72
CA ALA A 86 -12.94 -30.02 15.56
C ALA A 86 -13.32 -30.44 14.12
N LEU A 87 -14.33 -29.80 13.52
CA LEU A 87 -14.70 -30.06 12.13
C LEU A 87 -13.59 -29.65 11.15
N LEU A 88 -12.97 -28.50 11.35
CA LEU A 88 -11.86 -28.05 10.51
C LEU A 88 -10.65 -28.99 10.60
N GLU A 89 -10.37 -29.48 11.81
CA GLU A 89 -9.32 -30.46 12.05
C GLU A 89 -9.60 -31.79 11.32
N GLU A 90 -10.78 -32.36 11.53
CA GLU A 90 -11.19 -33.65 10.99
C GLU A 90 -11.24 -33.65 9.45
N TYR A 91 -11.91 -32.67 8.86
CA TYR A 91 -12.24 -32.67 7.43
C TYR A 91 -11.16 -32.02 6.55
N PHE A 92 -10.26 -31.21 7.10
CA PHE A 92 -9.25 -30.50 6.30
C PHE A 92 -7.82 -30.70 6.82
N PHE A 93 -7.55 -30.40 8.09
CA PHE A 93 -6.18 -30.41 8.60
C PHE A 93 -5.56 -31.81 8.65
N LEU A 94 -6.23 -32.79 9.27
CA LEU A 94 -5.73 -34.16 9.33
C LEU A 94 -5.55 -34.78 7.94
N PRO A 95 -6.49 -34.62 6.98
CA PRO A 95 -6.26 -35.02 5.58
C PRO A 95 -5.03 -34.35 4.94
N VAL A 96 -4.80 -33.06 5.19
CA VAL A 96 -3.62 -32.35 4.71
C VAL A 96 -2.35 -32.93 5.32
N LEU A 97 -2.30 -33.19 6.62
CA LEU A 97 -1.15 -33.79 7.29
C LEU A 97 -0.87 -35.21 6.80
N ARG A 98 -1.89 -36.05 6.64
CA ARG A 98 -1.73 -37.42 6.10
C ARG A 98 -1.10 -37.40 4.70
N ARG A 99 -1.51 -36.44 3.85
CA ARG A 99 -1.07 -36.36 2.45
C ARG A 99 0.25 -35.63 2.26
N TYR A 100 0.48 -34.55 3.01
CA TYR A 100 1.59 -33.62 2.78
C TYR A 100 2.56 -33.53 3.96
N GLY A 101 2.23 -34.04 5.14
CA GLY A 101 3.03 -33.90 6.37
C GLY A 101 4.47 -34.37 6.21
N LYS A 102 4.71 -35.48 5.48
CA LYS A 102 6.08 -35.98 5.20
C LYS A 102 6.95 -35.01 4.38
N LYS A 103 6.35 -34.04 3.69
CA LYS A 103 7.04 -33.03 2.86
C LYS A 103 7.17 -31.68 3.57
N LEU A 104 6.59 -31.54 4.76
CA LEU A 104 6.60 -30.32 5.55
C LEU A 104 7.58 -30.48 6.70
N ARG A 105 8.30 -29.41 7.01
CA ARG A 105 9.10 -29.35 8.24
C ARG A 105 8.19 -29.23 9.46
N ALA A 106 8.68 -29.63 10.63
CA ALA A 106 7.92 -29.57 11.88
C ALA A 106 7.39 -28.16 12.19
N ASP A 107 8.22 -27.13 11.98
CA ASP A 107 7.83 -25.73 12.16
C ASP A 107 6.68 -25.31 11.22
N GLN A 108 6.66 -25.82 9.98
CA GLN A 108 5.61 -25.53 9.02
C GLN A 108 4.29 -26.21 9.40
N ILE A 109 4.35 -27.42 9.96
CA ILE A 109 3.17 -28.15 10.46
C ILE A 109 2.57 -27.40 11.64
N LEU A 110 3.40 -26.98 12.61
CA LEU A 110 2.96 -26.20 13.77
C LEU A 110 2.31 -24.88 13.34
N ARG A 111 2.95 -24.15 12.41
CA ARG A 111 2.40 -22.90 11.85
C ARG A 111 1.08 -23.13 11.12
N LEU A 112 0.96 -24.21 10.33
CA LEU A 112 -0.29 -24.55 9.65
C LEU A 112 -1.42 -24.87 10.66
N GLY A 113 -1.11 -25.61 11.72
CA GLY A 113 -2.07 -25.92 12.79
C GLY A 113 -2.53 -24.67 13.54
N ARG A 114 -1.58 -23.80 13.91
CA ARG A 114 -1.89 -22.51 14.54
C ARG A 114 -2.75 -21.63 13.63
N GLY A 115 -2.40 -21.54 12.34
CA GLY A 115 -3.19 -20.80 11.35
C GLY A 115 -4.62 -21.32 11.20
N LEU A 116 -4.81 -22.65 11.26
CA LEU A 116 -6.14 -23.27 11.28
C LEU A 116 -6.93 -22.87 12.51
N GLU A 117 -6.31 -22.91 13.68
CA GLU A 117 -6.95 -22.56 14.94
C GLU A 117 -7.41 -21.09 14.94
N LEU A 118 -6.53 -20.18 14.55
CA LEU A 118 -6.82 -18.75 14.48
C LEU A 118 -7.98 -18.45 13.50
N TRP A 119 -7.89 -18.99 12.28
CA TRP A 119 -8.96 -18.84 11.30
C TRP A 119 -10.27 -19.51 11.74
N GLY A 120 -10.20 -20.68 12.38
CA GLY A 120 -11.37 -21.39 12.91
C GLY A 120 -12.09 -20.62 14.00
N ARG A 121 -11.36 -19.99 14.93
CA ARG A 121 -11.93 -19.09 15.94
C ARG A 121 -12.56 -17.86 15.30
N HIS A 122 -11.91 -17.26 14.30
CA HIS A 122 -12.49 -16.15 13.55
C HIS A 122 -13.80 -16.56 12.87
N LEU A 123 -13.81 -17.70 12.19
CA LEU A 123 -14.99 -18.25 11.53
C LEU A 123 -16.12 -18.54 12.52
N ALA A 124 -15.82 -19.15 13.68
CA ALA A 124 -16.81 -19.43 14.72
C ALA A 124 -17.43 -18.14 15.29
N ARG A 125 -16.61 -17.13 15.60
CA ARG A 125 -17.10 -15.81 16.03
C ARG A 125 -17.98 -15.16 14.96
N PHE A 126 -17.57 -15.25 13.70
CA PHE A 126 -18.30 -14.69 12.57
C PHE A 126 -19.65 -15.40 12.37
N LEU A 127 -19.67 -16.73 12.23
CA LEU A 127 -20.87 -17.55 12.10
C LEU A 127 -21.82 -17.36 13.28
N GLY A 128 -21.24 -17.38 14.49
CA GLY A 128 -21.97 -17.15 15.72
C GLY A 128 -22.57 -15.76 15.80
N ARG A 129 -22.19 -14.79 14.96
CA ARG A 129 -22.77 -13.44 14.84
C ARG A 129 -23.79 -13.36 13.71
N VAL A 130 -23.47 -13.86 12.51
CA VAL A 130 -24.31 -13.69 11.31
C VAL A 130 -25.44 -14.73 11.19
N CYS A 131 -25.29 -15.89 11.82
CA CYS A 131 -26.29 -16.95 11.81
C CYS A 131 -27.16 -16.96 13.08
N GLN A 132 -27.53 -15.79 13.61
CA GLN A 132 -28.33 -15.66 14.85
C GLN A 132 -29.81 -15.34 14.62
N ASP A 133 -30.26 -15.10 13.39
CA ASP A 133 -31.65 -14.67 13.14
C ASP A 133 -32.63 -15.86 13.37
N PRO A 134 -33.45 -15.84 14.44
CA PRO A 134 -34.36 -16.94 14.73
C PRO A 134 -35.54 -17.02 13.74
N GLN A 135 -35.77 -15.97 12.95
CA GLN A 135 -36.83 -15.95 11.94
C GLN A 135 -36.39 -16.54 10.60
N ARG A 136 -35.08 -16.76 10.40
CA ARG A 136 -34.54 -17.31 9.16
C ARG A 136 -33.98 -18.71 9.37
N PRO A 137 -34.30 -19.68 8.49
CA PRO A 137 -33.63 -20.97 8.51
C PRO A 137 -32.12 -20.82 8.37
N ILE A 138 -31.34 -21.61 9.12
CA ILE A 138 -29.87 -21.57 9.11
C ILE A 138 -29.33 -21.82 7.69
N GLU A 139 -30.00 -22.65 6.90
CA GLU A 139 -29.63 -22.95 5.52
C GLU A 139 -29.68 -21.69 4.64
N VAL A 140 -30.67 -20.83 4.86
CA VAL A 140 -30.80 -19.54 4.14
C VAL A 140 -29.68 -18.61 4.58
N LEU A 141 -29.38 -18.54 5.87
CA LEU A 141 -28.29 -17.72 6.40
C LEU A 141 -26.94 -18.18 5.84
N LEU A 142 -26.64 -19.48 5.88
CA LEU A 142 -25.41 -20.05 5.34
C LEU A 142 -25.28 -19.81 3.83
N ALA A 143 -26.37 -19.98 3.06
CA ALA A 143 -26.37 -19.73 1.62
C ALA A 143 -26.16 -18.25 1.27
N GLN A 144 -26.63 -17.33 2.12
CA GLN A 144 -26.37 -15.88 1.98
C GLN A 144 -24.95 -15.51 2.40
N THR A 145 -24.37 -16.22 3.36
CA THR A 145 -23.06 -15.90 3.93
C THR A 145 -21.88 -16.39 3.07
N PHE A 146 -21.95 -17.62 2.54
CA PHE A 146 -20.81 -18.22 1.86
C PHE A 146 -20.92 -18.09 0.34
N HIS A 147 -19.87 -17.52 -0.26
CA HIS A 147 -19.73 -17.47 -1.71
C HIS A 147 -18.56 -18.33 -2.18
N ASN A 148 -18.64 -18.78 -3.44
CA ASN A 148 -17.59 -19.58 -4.02
C ASN A 148 -16.25 -18.82 -4.00
N PRO A 149 -15.16 -19.44 -3.51
CA PRO A 149 -13.82 -18.87 -3.60
C PRO A 149 -13.33 -18.93 -5.06
N GLU A 150 -12.31 -18.14 -5.38
CA GLU A 150 -11.64 -18.17 -6.69
C GLU A 150 -12.56 -17.78 -7.88
N VAL A 151 -13.69 -17.09 -7.65
CA VAL A 151 -14.54 -16.57 -8.73
C VAL A 151 -13.80 -15.44 -9.46
N SER A 152 -13.71 -15.55 -10.79
CA SER A 152 -13.06 -14.53 -11.61
C SER A 152 -13.95 -13.30 -11.72
N LEU A 153 -13.55 -12.21 -11.06
CA LEU A 153 -14.16 -10.90 -11.23
C LEU A 153 -13.45 -10.13 -12.34
N GLN A 154 -14.21 -9.28 -13.02
CA GLN A 154 -13.66 -8.36 -14.01
C GLN A 154 -14.41 -7.03 -14.00
N GLY A 155 -13.68 -5.93 -14.16
CA GLY A 155 -14.26 -4.58 -14.19
C GLY A 155 -13.46 -3.64 -15.08
N PRO A 156 -14.11 -2.78 -15.87
CA PRO A 156 -13.43 -1.73 -16.62
C PRO A 156 -13.17 -0.51 -15.73
N TYR A 157 -11.98 0.07 -15.82
CA TYR A 157 -11.64 1.37 -15.26
C TYR A 157 -11.34 2.36 -16.40
N SER A 158 -11.88 3.58 -16.32
CA SER A 158 -11.62 4.64 -17.30
C SER A 158 -10.83 5.76 -16.64
N LEU A 159 -9.67 6.10 -17.21
CA LEU A 159 -8.88 7.25 -16.81
C LEU A 159 -9.47 8.54 -17.40
N GLU A 160 -9.16 9.68 -16.78
CA GLU A 160 -9.59 11.01 -17.22
C GLU A 160 -9.13 11.36 -18.64
N ASP A 161 -7.99 10.80 -19.06
CA ASP A 161 -7.45 10.95 -20.42
C ASP A 161 -8.10 10.02 -21.47
N GLY A 162 -9.18 9.33 -21.11
CA GLY A 162 -9.95 8.46 -21.99
C GLY A 162 -9.40 7.04 -22.16
N ARG A 163 -8.21 6.73 -21.62
CA ARG A 163 -7.67 5.36 -21.65
C ARG A 163 -8.47 4.45 -20.74
N LYS A 164 -8.67 3.20 -21.20
CA LYS A 164 -9.45 2.18 -20.48
C LYS A 164 -8.61 0.96 -20.13
N LEU A 165 -8.70 0.51 -18.88
CA LEU A 165 -8.06 -0.69 -18.35
C LEU A 165 -9.12 -1.68 -17.87
N GLN A 166 -9.17 -2.87 -18.46
CA GLN A 166 -9.91 -4.00 -17.94
C GLN A 166 -9.08 -4.69 -16.87
N ILE A 167 -9.62 -4.76 -15.66
CA ILE A 167 -8.97 -5.41 -14.51
C ILE A 167 -9.65 -6.74 -14.29
N THR A 168 -8.86 -7.79 -14.00
CA THR A 168 -9.37 -9.14 -13.70
C THR A 168 -8.70 -9.69 -12.44
N GLY A 169 -9.44 -10.42 -11.61
CA GLY A 169 -8.90 -10.95 -10.37
C GLY A 169 -9.69 -12.13 -9.82
N GLN A 170 -9.05 -12.91 -8.94
CA GLN A 170 -9.67 -14.01 -8.20
C GLN A 170 -9.28 -13.84 -6.73
N TYR A 171 -10.26 -13.59 -5.88
CA TYR A 171 -10.05 -13.50 -4.44
C TYR A 171 -9.88 -14.90 -3.83
N ASP A 172 -9.17 -14.97 -2.71
CA ASP A 172 -8.96 -16.23 -2.00
C ASP A 172 -10.25 -16.74 -1.32
N ALA A 173 -10.94 -15.88 -0.59
CA ALA A 173 -12.22 -16.16 0.04
C ALA A 173 -13.08 -14.90 0.19
N LEU A 174 -14.39 -15.09 0.07
CA LEU A 174 -15.41 -14.04 0.19
C LEU A 174 -16.55 -14.54 1.07
N LEU A 175 -16.89 -13.74 2.06
CA LEU A 175 -18.08 -13.91 2.89
C LEU A 175 -18.98 -12.69 2.73
N PHE A 176 -20.27 -12.85 3.03
CA PHE A 176 -21.20 -11.73 3.11
C PHE A 176 -21.78 -11.65 4.52
N ASP A 177 -21.69 -10.46 5.09
CA ASP A 177 -22.30 -10.14 6.38
C ASP A 177 -23.68 -9.54 6.15
N SER A 178 -24.72 -10.35 6.36
CA SER A 178 -26.10 -9.91 6.20
C SER A 178 -26.53 -8.83 7.19
N THR A 179 -25.79 -8.65 8.29
CA THR A 179 -26.10 -7.66 9.33
C THR A 179 -25.54 -6.29 8.99
N SER A 180 -24.30 -6.23 8.47
CA SER A 180 -23.69 -4.96 8.02
C SER A 180 -23.93 -4.66 6.54
N HIS A 181 -24.46 -5.60 5.78
CA HIS A 181 -24.59 -5.54 4.31
C HIS A 181 -23.23 -5.34 3.59
N GLU A 182 -22.16 -5.89 4.17
CA GLU A 182 -20.81 -5.78 3.62
C GLU A 182 -20.28 -7.13 3.12
N ALA A 183 -19.51 -7.06 2.05
CA ALA A 183 -18.62 -8.14 1.63
C ALA A 183 -17.37 -8.18 2.53
N ILE A 184 -16.97 -9.37 2.97
CA ILE A 184 -15.75 -9.59 3.74
C ILE A 184 -14.78 -10.37 2.86
N LEU A 185 -13.73 -9.68 2.40
CA LEU A 185 -12.63 -10.28 1.67
C LEU A 185 -11.60 -10.87 2.62
N MET A 186 -11.19 -12.11 2.40
CA MET A 186 -10.16 -12.78 3.20
C MET A 186 -9.01 -13.21 2.32
N GLU A 187 -7.80 -12.77 2.65
CA GLU A 187 -6.56 -13.13 1.96
C GLU A 187 -5.63 -13.90 2.89
N PHE A 188 -5.03 -14.99 2.41
CA PHE A 188 -4.16 -15.84 3.23
C PHE A 188 -2.70 -15.74 2.81
N LYS A 189 -1.86 -15.33 3.74
CA LYS A 189 -0.41 -15.17 3.57
C LYS A 189 0.32 -16.05 4.58
N GLY A 190 1.55 -16.45 4.24
CA GLY A 190 2.40 -17.20 5.16
C GLY A 190 2.89 -16.28 6.27
N LEU A 191 3.92 -15.50 5.97
CA LEU A 191 4.53 -14.53 6.87
C LEU A 191 4.03 -13.11 6.60
N LYS A 192 4.05 -12.27 7.63
CA LYS A 192 3.91 -10.81 7.47
C LYS A 192 5.24 -10.26 7.01
N ALA A 193 5.43 -10.25 5.70
CA ALA A 193 6.54 -9.51 5.11
C ALA A 193 6.43 -8.04 5.57
N GLY A 194 7.56 -7.32 5.69
CA GLY A 194 7.59 -5.88 5.93
C GLY A 194 7.04 -5.03 4.76
N ARG A 195 6.02 -5.55 4.06
CA ARG A 195 5.37 -5.10 2.82
C ARG A 195 3.85 -5.28 3.00
N ILE A 196 3.31 -4.75 4.09
CA ILE A 196 1.89 -4.86 4.43
C ILE A 196 1.03 -4.05 3.45
N ASP A 197 1.60 -2.98 2.89
CA ASP A 197 1.04 -2.16 1.83
C ASP A 197 0.77 -2.94 0.53
N GLU A 198 1.68 -3.87 0.17
CA GLU A 198 1.54 -4.79 -0.97
C GLU A 198 0.28 -5.67 -0.79
N ASP A 199 0.13 -6.33 0.36
CA ASP A 199 -1.03 -7.18 0.65
C ASP A 199 -2.33 -6.39 0.77
N PHE A 200 -2.28 -5.19 1.35
CA PHE A 200 -3.43 -4.30 1.42
C PHE A 200 -3.90 -3.88 0.02
N LEU A 201 -3.00 -3.54 -0.90
CA LEU A 201 -3.37 -3.16 -2.26
C LEU A 201 -4.14 -4.29 -2.98
N GLN A 202 -3.73 -5.54 -2.77
CA GLN A 202 -4.43 -6.69 -3.34
C GLN A 202 -5.90 -6.75 -2.84
N LEU A 203 -6.14 -6.54 -1.54
CA LEU A 203 -7.50 -6.43 -0.99
C LEU A 203 -8.27 -5.25 -1.59
N VAL A 204 -7.65 -4.07 -1.71
CA VAL A 204 -8.30 -2.87 -2.27
C VAL A 204 -8.74 -3.10 -3.71
N LEU A 205 -7.91 -3.78 -4.52
CA LEU A 205 -8.25 -4.11 -5.92
C LEU A 205 -9.42 -5.09 -6.01
N TYR A 206 -9.49 -6.10 -5.13
CA TYR A 206 -10.65 -7.00 -5.07
C TYR A 206 -11.90 -6.29 -4.56
N GLY A 207 -11.77 -5.42 -3.56
CA GLY A 207 -12.89 -4.63 -3.06
C GLY A 207 -13.49 -3.74 -4.14
N TRP A 208 -12.64 -3.15 -4.98
CA TRP A 208 -13.11 -2.39 -6.14
C TRP A 208 -13.79 -3.28 -7.18
N LEU A 209 -13.25 -4.47 -7.48
CA LEU A 209 -13.88 -5.40 -8.42
C LEU A 209 -15.27 -5.84 -7.95
N ILE A 210 -15.44 -6.10 -6.66
CA ILE A 210 -16.73 -6.43 -6.06
C ILE A 210 -17.69 -5.25 -6.20
N LYS A 211 -17.27 -4.05 -5.79
CA LYS A 211 -18.09 -2.84 -5.90
C LYS A 211 -18.48 -2.55 -7.34
N ALA A 212 -17.55 -2.68 -8.29
CA ALA A 212 -17.83 -2.46 -9.71
C ALA A 212 -18.80 -3.49 -10.30
N ALA A 213 -18.83 -4.72 -9.77
CA ALA A 213 -19.69 -5.79 -10.26
C ALA A 213 -21.07 -5.83 -9.57
N THR A 214 -21.17 -5.37 -8.32
CA THR A 214 -22.33 -5.62 -7.45
C THR A 214 -22.86 -4.39 -6.72
N ASP A 215 -22.13 -3.27 -6.76
CA ASP A 215 -22.35 -2.05 -5.94
C ASP A 215 -22.24 -2.25 -4.41
N ILE A 216 -21.82 -3.45 -3.96
CA ILE A 216 -21.63 -3.78 -2.55
C ILE A 216 -20.27 -3.25 -2.06
N THR A 217 -20.25 -2.65 -0.87
CA THR A 217 -19.02 -2.26 -0.17
C THR A 217 -18.35 -3.45 0.48
N SER A 218 -17.01 -3.43 0.53
CA SER A 218 -16.22 -4.51 1.11
C SER A 218 -15.33 -4.00 2.23
N CYS A 219 -15.26 -4.73 3.34
CA CYS A 219 -14.12 -4.72 4.25
C CYS A 219 -13.20 -5.92 3.92
N GLY A 220 -12.03 -5.99 4.55
CA GLY A 220 -11.08 -7.05 4.26
C GLY A 220 -10.23 -7.44 5.46
N VAL A 221 -9.66 -8.63 5.41
CA VAL A 221 -8.71 -9.12 6.40
C VAL A 221 -7.62 -9.91 5.70
N VAL A 222 -6.37 -9.62 6.04
CA VAL A 222 -5.22 -10.45 5.66
C VAL A 222 -4.86 -11.32 6.85
N PHE A 223 -4.81 -12.63 6.64
CA PHE A 223 -4.36 -13.62 7.62
C PHE A 223 -2.90 -13.98 7.34
N TYR A 224 -2.00 -13.59 8.24
CA TYR A 224 -0.60 -13.99 8.25
C TYR A 224 -0.43 -15.21 9.17
N LEU A 225 -0.55 -16.40 8.58
CA LEU A 225 -0.72 -17.66 9.32
C LEU A 225 0.49 -18.07 10.17
N GLU A 226 1.62 -17.39 9.99
CA GLU A 226 2.87 -17.67 10.68
C GLU A 226 3.21 -16.65 11.79
N GLU A 227 2.38 -15.61 11.98
CA GLU A 227 2.57 -14.57 12.99
C GLU A 227 1.83 -14.89 14.30
N ASP A 228 2.24 -14.24 15.38
CA ASP A 228 1.53 -14.34 16.66
C ASP A 228 0.16 -13.65 16.64
N GLU A 229 0.09 -12.49 15.98
CA GLU A 229 -1.13 -11.74 15.68
C GLU A 229 -1.40 -11.83 14.17
N PRO A 230 -2.13 -12.87 13.73
CA PRO A 230 -2.27 -13.21 12.31
C PRO A 230 -3.24 -12.28 11.56
N GLU A 231 -4.20 -11.68 12.27
CA GLU A 231 -5.33 -10.96 11.69
C GLU A 231 -4.96 -9.48 11.53
N VAL A 232 -4.91 -9.01 10.28
CA VAL A 232 -4.81 -7.59 9.96
C VAL A 232 -6.10 -7.15 9.26
N PRO A 233 -7.05 -6.56 10.01
CA PRO A 233 -8.31 -6.11 9.45
C PRO A 233 -8.17 -4.75 8.77
N TYR A 234 -8.98 -4.53 7.74
CA TYR A 234 -9.10 -3.27 7.00
C TYR A 234 -10.58 -2.94 6.86
N SER A 235 -10.95 -1.73 7.29
CA SER A 235 -12.33 -1.26 7.20
C SER A 235 -12.73 -0.97 5.75
N SER A 236 -14.05 -0.89 5.50
CA SER A 236 -14.57 -0.43 4.21
C SER A 236 -14.12 1.01 3.89
N GLU A 237 -13.92 1.84 4.91
CA GLU A 237 -13.37 3.19 4.78
C GLU A 237 -11.90 3.19 4.36
N ASP A 238 -11.06 2.33 4.94
CA ASP A 238 -9.65 2.19 4.54
C ASP A 238 -9.54 1.80 3.07
N ILE A 239 -10.33 0.80 2.66
CA ILE A 239 -10.39 0.32 1.28
C ILE A 239 -10.86 1.45 0.35
N ARG A 240 -11.93 2.17 0.71
CA ARG A 240 -12.46 3.29 -0.08
C ARG A 240 -11.46 4.43 -0.24
N ARG A 241 -10.75 4.82 0.83
CA ARG A 241 -9.71 5.85 0.77
C ARG A 241 -8.56 5.43 -0.16
N ALA A 242 -8.12 4.17 -0.07
CA ALA A 242 -7.05 3.66 -0.91
C ALA A 242 -7.40 3.67 -2.41
N MET A 243 -8.68 3.47 -2.77
CA MET A 243 -9.14 3.54 -4.17
C MET A 243 -8.94 4.91 -4.83
N GLN A 244 -8.79 6.00 -4.06
CA GLN A 244 -8.57 7.34 -4.62
C GLN A 244 -7.25 7.43 -5.40
N ASN A 245 -6.27 6.58 -5.09
CA ASN A 245 -4.96 6.56 -5.73
C ASN A 245 -4.92 5.70 -7.03
N PHE A 246 -6.05 5.10 -7.43
CA PHE A 246 -6.10 4.22 -8.59
C PHE A 246 -5.74 4.88 -9.91
N SER A 247 -6.07 6.16 -10.08
CA SER A 247 -5.77 6.89 -11.31
C SER A 247 -4.27 6.91 -11.61
N GLN A 248 -3.44 7.20 -10.60
CA GLN A 248 -1.98 7.21 -10.71
C GLN A 248 -1.43 5.81 -10.96
N LEU A 249 -1.88 4.82 -10.20
CA LEU A 249 -1.43 3.44 -10.32
C LEU A 249 -1.76 2.87 -11.71
N PHE A 250 -3.00 3.02 -12.17
CA PHE A 250 -3.42 2.48 -13.47
C PHE A 250 -2.81 3.22 -14.64
N ARG A 251 -2.56 4.54 -14.51
CA ARG A 251 -1.78 5.31 -15.50
C ARG A 251 -0.37 4.73 -15.64
N GLN A 252 0.27 4.37 -14.53
CA GLN A 252 1.58 3.73 -14.54
C GLN A 252 1.53 2.34 -15.20
N VAL A 253 0.57 1.49 -14.81
CA VAL A 253 0.38 0.16 -15.41
C VAL A 253 0.21 0.24 -16.94
N ILE A 254 -0.65 1.14 -17.41
CA ILE A 254 -0.86 1.36 -18.84
C ILE A 254 0.41 1.87 -19.52
N SER A 255 1.12 2.81 -18.90
CA SER A 255 2.39 3.33 -19.43
C SER A 255 3.42 2.21 -19.63
N VAL A 256 3.58 1.32 -18.66
CA VAL A 256 4.45 0.14 -18.78
C VAL A 256 4.00 -0.74 -19.96
N MET A 257 2.70 -1.03 -20.05
CA MET A 257 2.15 -1.86 -21.13
C MET A 257 2.39 -1.24 -22.51
N GLU A 258 2.27 0.08 -22.65
CA GLU A 258 2.54 0.80 -23.90
C GLU A 258 4.01 0.71 -24.30
N VAL A 259 4.94 0.86 -23.35
CA VAL A 259 6.38 0.72 -23.61
C VAL A 259 6.69 -0.69 -24.13
N VAL A 260 6.15 -1.72 -23.47
CA VAL A 260 6.35 -3.11 -23.89
C VAL A 260 5.72 -3.39 -25.27
N GLN A 261 4.49 -2.92 -25.52
CA GLN A 261 3.79 -3.14 -26.80
C GLN A 261 4.46 -2.43 -27.97
N LYS A 262 4.89 -1.18 -27.78
CA LYS A 262 5.53 -0.37 -28.83
C LYS A 262 7.00 -0.75 -29.05
N ARG A 263 7.57 -1.65 -28.22
CA ARG A 263 9.00 -1.96 -28.16
C ARG A 263 9.87 -0.68 -28.13
N SER A 264 9.37 0.39 -27.51
CA SER A 264 10.12 1.64 -27.46
C SER A 264 11.24 1.49 -26.44
N LYS A 265 12.41 2.07 -26.72
CA LYS A 265 13.49 2.27 -25.73
C LYS A 265 13.12 3.36 -24.70
N SER A 266 11.85 3.44 -24.32
CA SER A 266 11.42 4.42 -23.31
C SER A 266 11.84 3.94 -21.94
N GLU A 267 12.38 4.87 -21.17
CA GLU A 267 12.80 4.60 -19.80
C GLU A 267 11.58 4.25 -18.94
N LEU A 268 11.74 3.25 -18.07
CA LEU A 268 10.76 2.91 -17.04
C LEU A 268 11.33 3.25 -15.67
N PRO A 269 10.51 3.83 -14.77
CA PRO A 269 10.96 4.14 -13.42
C PRO A 269 11.42 2.87 -12.69
N PRO A 270 12.49 2.95 -11.88
CA PRO A 270 12.95 1.83 -11.07
C PRO A 270 11.94 1.50 -9.95
N SER A 271 12.22 0.42 -9.20
CA SER A 271 11.51 0.09 -7.96
C SER A 271 11.60 1.25 -6.96
N SER A 272 10.51 1.54 -6.27
CA SER A 272 10.51 2.44 -5.10
C SER A 272 11.20 1.83 -3.89
N ASP A 273 11.31 0.49 -3.82
CA ASP A 273 12.09 -0.23 -2.81
C ASP A 273 13.48 -0.60 -3.38
N PRO A 274 14.58 0.03 -2.92
CA PRO A 274 15.94 -0.31 -3.34
C PRO A 274 16.36 -1.74 -2.98
N ARG A 275 15.78 -2.33 -1.91
CA ARG A 275 16.09 -3.71 -1.48
C ARG A 275 15.63 -4.72 -2.53
N LEU A 276 14.50 -4.44 -3.19
CA LEU A 276 13.98 -5.28 -4.26
C LEU A 276 14.98 -5.41 -5.41
N CYS A 277 15.78 -4.37 -5.71
CA CYS A 277 16.81 -4.44 -6.76
C CYS A 277 17.94 -5.39 -6.39
N LYS A 278 18.37 -5.42 -5.11
CA LYS A 278 19.46 -6.32 -4.65
C LYS A 278 19.09 -7.80 -4.79
N GLU A 279 17.82 -8.13 -4.65
CA GLU A 279 17.27 -9.49 -4.80
C GLU A 279 16.79 -9.78 -6.23
N CYS A 280 16.92 -8.83 -7.15
CA CYS A 280 16.37 -8.92 -8.49
C CYS A 280 17.30 -9.69 -9.42
N PRO A 281 16.87 -10.83 -9.99
CA PRO A 281 17.67 -11.56 -10.97
C PRO A 281 17.89 -10.79 -12.28
N PHE A 282 17.10 -9.74 -12.53
CA PHE A 282 17.24 -8.86 -13.69
C PHE A 282 18.13 -7.65 -13.41
N ASP A 283 18.63 -7.47 -12.18
CA ASP A 283 19.43 -6.31 -11.79
C ASP A 283 20.59 -5.98 -12.76
N PRO A 284 21.37 -6.96 -13.25
CA PRO A 284 22.51 -6.70 -14.14
C PRO A 284 22.13 -6.15 -15.52
N SER A 285 20.90 -6.41 -15.99
CA SER A 285 20.41 -5.94 -17.30
C SER A 285 19.43 -4.77 -17.19
N CYS A 286 18.86 -4.55 -16.01
CA CYS A 286 17.74 -3.65 -15.77
C CYS A 286 17.95 -2.23 -16.30
N ASP A 287 19.13 -1.66 -16.09
CA ASP A 287 19.42 -0.28 -16.51
C ASP A 287 19.68 -0.15 -18.00
N ARG A 288 20.27 -1.19 -18.59
CA ARG A 288 20.42 -1.28 -20.05
C ARG A 288 19.07 -1.44 -20.73
N ASP A 289 18.18 -2.22 -20.12
CA ASP A 289 16.88 -2.54 -20.70
C ASP A 289 15.89 -1.38 -20.54
N TRP A 290 15.96 -0.63 -19.44
CA TRP A 290 14.91 0.32 -19.03
C TRP A 290 15.41 1.70 -18.58
N GLY A 291 16.68 2.03 -18.80
CA GLY A 291 17.28 3.30 -18.42
C GLY A 291 17.87 3.31 -17.00
N PRO A 292 18.75 4.27 -16.69
CA PRO A 292 19.48 4.31 -15.41
C PRO A 292 18.52 4.46 -14.21
N ARG A 293 18.79 3.78 -13.08
CA ARG A 293 18.02 3.97 -11.83
C ARG A 293 18.24 5.33 -11.18
N ARG A 294 19.40 5.94 -11.42
CA ARG A 294 19.74 7.25 -10.85
C ARG A 294 18.90 8.30 -11.56
N ILE A 295 17.90 8.83 -10.84
CA ILE A 295 17.40 10.16 -11.12
C ILE A 295 18.62 11.08 -11.01
N LYS A 296 19.01 11.75 -12.09
CA LYS A 296 19.97 12.84 -11.99
C LYS A 296 19.30 13.93 -11.17
N ILE A 297 19.55 13.94 -9.87
CA ILE A 297 19.31 15.12 -9.05
C ILE A 297 20.39 16.11 -9.48
N THR A 298 20.05 16.94 -10.45
CA THR A 298 20.87 18.09 -10.78
C THR A 298 20.47 19.19 -9.82
N THR A 299 21.35 19.54 -8.88
CA THR A 299 21.28 20.87 -8.30
C THR A 299 21.57 21.84 -9.45
N PRO A 300 20.68 22.81 -9.74
CA PRO A 300 20.99 23.88 -10.67
C PRO A 300 22.38 24.44 -10.35
N PRO A 301 23.19 24.83 -11.35
CA PRO A 301 24.51 25.42 -11.13
C PRO A 301 24.48 26.57 -10.10
N ASP A 302 23.34 27.26 -9.99
CA ASP A 302 23.09 28.43 -9.14
C ASP A 302 22.16 28.12 -7.95
N SER A 303 22.07 26.86 -7.49
CA SER A 303 21.25 26.53 -6.32
C SER A 303 21.93 26.97 -5.03
N GLU A 304 21.65 28.19 -4.62
CA GLU A 304 22.04 28.73 -3.32
C GLU A 304 21.04 28.32 -2.23
N VAL A 305 21.53 28.09 -1.01
CA VAL A 305 20.67 27.94 0.17
C VAL A 305 20.20 29.34 0.55
N LEU A 306 18.92 29.62 0.38
CA LEU A 306 18.33 30.91 0.75
C LEU A 306 18.17 30.99 2.27
N THR A 307 18.82 31.97 2.89
CA THR A 307 18.76 32.20 4.34
C THR A 307 17.87 33.38 4.71
N ASP A 308 17.66 34.31 3.78
CA ASP A 308 16.89 35.53 4.00
C ASP A 308 15.44 35.39 3.52
N ILE A 309 14.54 36.14 4.17
CA ILE A 309 13.09 36.07 3.92
C ILE A 309 12.74 36.58 2.51
N GLU A 310 13.22 37.76 2.12
CA GLU A 310 12.84 38.38 0.83
C GLU A 310 13.24 37.53 -0.38
N PRO A 311 14.50 37.05 -0.52
CA PRO A 311 14.88 36.15 -1.62
C PRO A 311 14.06 34.86 -1.65
N THR A 312 13.66 34.36 -0.48
CA THR A 312 12.81 33.16 -0.37
C THR A 312 11.42 33.41 -0.94
N LEU A 313 10.80 34.54 -0.61
CA LEU A 313 9.48 34.91 -1.15
C LEU A 313 9.53 35.17 -2.66
N GLU A 314 10.57 35.86 -3.15
CA GLU A 314 10.81 36.04 -4.58
C GLU A 314 10.96 34.70 -5.29
N LYS A 315 11.69 33.75 -4.69
CA LYS A 315 11.88 32.42 -5.28
C LYS A 315 10.57 31.63 -5.37
N LEU A 316 9.72 31.73 -4.36
CA LEU A 316 8.38 31.11 -4.38
C LEU A 316 7.51 31.67 -5.50
N ASN A 317 7.55 32.99 -5.75
CA ASN A 317 6.85 33.60 -6.88
C ASN A 317 7.41 33.12 -8.23
N GLN A 318 8.74 33.04 -8.38
CA GLN A 318 9.36 32.47 -9.58
C GLN A 318 8.93 31.02 -9.84
N LEU A 319 8.75 30.22 -8.79
CA LEU A 319 8.26 28.84 -8.90
C LEU A 319 6.80 28.78 -9.35
N VAL A 320 5.96 29.71 -8.89
CA VAL A 320 4.58 29.85 -9.38
C VAL A 320 4.56 30.22 -10.86
N ASP A 321 5.43 31.14 -11.30
CA ASP A 321 5.52 31.55 -12.71
C ASP A 321 6.03 30.40 -13.60
N GLU A 322 7.05 29.66 -13.15
CA GLU A 322 7.53 28.46 -13.82
C GLU A 322 6.42 27.39 -13.92
N MET A 323 5.64 27.19 -12.86
CA MET A 323 4.48 26.29 -12.88
C MET A 323 3.51 26.65 -14.01
N GLU A 324 3.11 27.92 -14.10
CA GLU A 324 2.17 28.39 -15.14
C GLU A 324 2.78 28.27 -16.54
N GLU A 325 4.08 28.55 -16.70
CA GLU A 325 4.77 28.37 -17.98
C GLU A 325 4.82 26.90 -18.41
N ARG A 326 5.05 25.96 -17.49
CA ARG A 326 4.96 24.53 -17.78
C ARG A 326 3.57 24.15 -18.27
N TYR A 327 2.52 24.64 -17.63
CA TYR A 327 1.15 24.41 -18.10
C TYR A 327 0.90 24.97 -19.51
N ARG A 328 1.42 26.15 -19.85
CA ARG A 328 1.34 26.67 -21.23
C ARG A 328 2.04 25.76 -22.24
N ARG A 329 3.18 25.18 -21.86
CA ARG A 329 3.90 24.21 -22.70
C ARG A 329 3.12 22.90 -22.84
N PHE A 330 2.48 22.44 -21.78
CA PHE A 330 1.62 21.25 -21.80
C PHE A 330 0.42 21.42 -22.72
N GLN A 331 -0.26 22.57 -22.63
CA GLN A 331 -1.36 22.93 -23.54
C GLN A 331 -0.92 22.95 -25.01
N LYS A 332 0.20 23.61 -25.32
CA LYS A 332 0.77 23.61 -26.68
C LYS A 332 1.15 22.20 -27.17
N GLY A 333 1.61 21.34 -26.25
CA GLY A 333 1.93 19.95 -26.53
C GLY A 333 0.72 19.01 -26.55
N GLN A 334 -0.47 19.49 -26.19
CA GLN A 334 -1.68 18.68 -25.96
C GLN A 334 -1.44 17.50 -25.02
N VAL A 335 -0.65 17.73 -23.97
CA VAL A 335 -0.36 16.74 -22.93
C VAL A 335 -0.88 17.23 -21.58
N PRO A 336 -1.32 16.34 -20.68
CA PRO A 336 -1.90 16.74 -19.41
C PRO A 336 -0.86 17.12 -18.32
N ASP A 337 0.36 16.58 -18.38
CA ASP A 337 1.31 16.65 -17.26
C ASP A 337 2.78 16.52 -17.70
N ILE A 338 3.69 16.72 -16.73
CA ILE A 338 5.13 16.59 -16.93
C ILE A 338 5.55 15.17 -17.36
N HIS A 339 4.85 14.13 -16.94
CA HIS A 339 5.19 12.73 -17.26
C HIS A 339 4.92 12.40 -18.74
N THR A 340 3.93 13.07 -19.33
CA THR A 340 3.53 12.90 -20.73
C THR A 340 4.24 13.88 -21.67
N TYR A 341 4.79 14.97 -21.15
CA TYR A 341 5.54 15.97 -21.92
C TYR A 341 6.92 15.44 -22.38
N LYS A 342 7.00 14.99 -23.65
CA LYS A 342 8.23 14.49 -24.28
C LYS A 342 8.74 15.47 -25.35
N ARG A 343 9.73 16.30 -25.01
CA ARG A 343 10.49 17.14 -25.97
C ARG A 343 11.99 16.88 -25.84
N ALA A 344 12.78 17.39 -26.80
CA ALA A 344 14.24 17.25 -26.85
C ALA A 344 14.97 17.66 -25.56
N SER A 345 14.36 18.53 -24.74
CA SER A 345 14.80 18.84 -23.38
C SER A 345 13.65 18.55 -22.40
N PRO A 346 13.69 17.41 -21.68
CA PRO A 346 12.66 17.08 -20.69
C PRO A 346 12.71 18.07 -19.52
N LEU A 347 11.53 18.45 -19.02
CA LEU A 347 11.41 19.28 -17.82
C LEU A 347 11.75 18.43 -16.59
N GLY A 348 12.59 18.95 -15.71
CA GLY A 348 12.95 18.29 -14.45
C GLY A 348 11.89 18.53 -13.37
N HIS A 349 11.74 17.56 -12.47
CA HIS A 349 11.01 17.79 -11.22
C HIS A 349 11.79 18.77 -10.35
N GLN A 350 11.07 19.68 -9.70
CA GLN A 350 11.62 20.62 -8.72
C GLN A 350 11.05 20.30 -7.35
N VAL A 351 11.93 20.17 -6.36
CA VAL A 351 11.56 19.95 -4.96
C VAL A 351 12.05 21.16 -4.17
N VAL A 352 11.13 21.81 -3.47
CA VAL A 352 11.39 23.00 -2.66
C VAL A 352 11.30 22.57 -1.21
N MET A 353 12.38 22.75 -0.47
CA MET A 353 12.45 22.42 0.94
C MET A 353 12.63 23.71 1.73
N ILE A 354 11.68 24.00 2.63
CA ILE A 354 11.79 25.11 3.57
C ILE A 354 11.95 24.50 4.95
N ASP A 355 13.18 24.57 5.46
CA ASP A 355 13.46 24.24 6.85
C ASP A 355 12.98 25.41 7.73
N GLU A 356 12.18 25.10 8.75
CA GLU A 356 11.50 26.07 9.60
C GLU A 356 10.72 27.18 8.86
N TYR A 357 9.63 26.81 8.18
CA TYR A 357 8.79 27.81 7.49
C TYR A 357 8.04 28.77 8.44
N ALA A 358 8.03 28.50 9.76
CA ALA A 358 7.33 29.37 10.72
C ALA A 358 7.93 30.79 10.77
N ASP A 359 9.20 30.94 10.42
CA ASP A 359 9.85 32.25 10.38
C ASP A 359 9.27 33.14 9.26
N LEU A 360 8.78 32.54 8.17
CA LEU A 360 8.04 33.23 7.11
C LEU A 360 6.59 33.58 7.50
N MET A 361 6.08 32.99 8.59
CA MET A 361 4.70 33.16 9.04
C MET A 361 4.54 34.23 10.14
N MET A 362 5.63 34.88 10.56
CA MET A 362 5.62 35.85 11.66
C MET A 362 4.97 37.18 11.28
N ASP A 363 5.33 37.70 10.11
CA ASP A 363 4.78 38.96 9.61
C ASP A 363 3.52 38.71 8.76
N LYS A 364 2.60 39.67 8.77
CA LYS A 364 1.30 39.54 8.08
C LYS A 364 1.49 39.48 6.57
N ASP A 365 2.39 40.28 6.02
CA ASP A 365 2.59 40.40 4.58
C ASP A 365 3.41 39.20 4.07
N THR A 366 4.44 38.79 4.81
CA THR A 366 5.22 37.57 4.46
C THR A 366 4.35 36.31 4.50
N ARG A 367 3.49 36.20 5.52
CA ARG A 367 2.50 35.12 5.63
C ARG A 367 1.56 35.09 4.43
N ALA A 368 1.00 36.24 4.04
CA ALA A 368 0.07 36.31 2.93
C ALA A 368 0.72 35.87 1.61
N HIS A 369 1.97 36.27 1.37
CA HIS A 369 2.75 35.83 0.22
C HIS A 369 2.99 34.32 0.23
N LEU A 370 3.43 33.76 1.37
CA LEU A 370 3.68 32.33 1.51
C LEU A 370 2.40 31.50 1.31
N GLU A 371 1.30 31.88 1.95
CA GLU A 371 0.01 31.19 1.82
C GLU A 371 -0.51 31.22 0.39
N THR A 372 -0.35 32.34 -0.31
CA THR A 372 -0.73 32.48 -1.73
C THR A 372 0.11 31.55 -2.62
N ALA A 373 1.42 31.48 -2.39
CA ALA A 373 2.31 30.58 -3.11
C ALA A 373 1.96 29.10 -2.84
N ILE A 374 1.75 28.72 -1.58
CA ILE A 374 1.34 27.36 -1.17
C ILE A 374 -0.01 27.00 -1.80
N GLN A 375 -0.97 27.92 -1.83
CA GLN A 375 -2.27 27.67 -2.47
C GLN A 375 -2.11 27.36 -3.96
N ARG A 376 -1.34 28.17 -4.69
CA ARG A 376 -1.12 27.96 -6.13
C ARG A 376 -0.34 26.68 -6.43
N LEU A 377 0.79 26.48 -5.73
CA LEU A 377 1.67 25.33 -5.93
C LEU A 377 1.06 24.04 -5.40
N GLY A 378 0.35 24.06 -4.28
CA GLY A 378 -0.30 22.88 -3.73
C GLY A 378 -1.46 22.38 -4.59
N GLN A 379 -2.21 23.29 -5.21
CA GLN A 379 -3.34 22.91 -6.09
C GLN A 379 -2.90 22.39 -7.46
N LYS A 380 -1.85 22.98 -8.05
CA LYS A 380 -1.49 22.74 -9.46
C LYS A 380 -0.07 22.20 -9.66
N GLY A 381 0.79 22.22 -8.64
CA GLY A 381 2.22 21.91 -8.77
C GLY A 381 2.51 20.46 -9.13
N GLY A 382 1.70 19.51 -8.65
CA GLY A 382 1.94 18.07 -8.86
C GLY A 382 2.08 17.67 -10.33
N ALA A 383 1.12 18.07 -11.18
CA ALA A 383 1.19 17.77 -12.63
C ALA A 383 2.26 18.59 -13.36
N ALA A 384 2.64 19.76 -12.84
CA ALA A 384 3.77 20.57 -13.30
C ALA A 384 5.14 20.03 -12.83
N GLY A 385 5.15 19.04 -11.93
CA GLY A 385 6.35 18.46 -11.37
C GLY A 385 7.07 19.34 -10.34
N ILE A 386 6.35 20.24 -9.67
CA ILE A 386 6.86 21.09 -8.59
C ILE A 386 6.27 20.59 -7.27
N HIS A 387 7.13 20.29 -6.30
CA HIS A 387 6.77 19.66 -5.03
C HIS A 387 7.28 20.51 -3.86
N LEU A 388 6.46 20.68 -2.83
CA LEU A 388 6.79 21.43 -1.62
C LEU A 388 7.00 20.49 -0.43
N VAL A 389 8.06 20.74 0.34
CA VAL A 389 8.33 20.13 1.65
C VAL A 389 8.51 21.26 2.65
N LEU A 390 7.58 21.37 3.58
CA LEU A 390 7.63 22.38 4.64
C LEU A 390 7.88 21.68 5.98
N ALA A 391 8.93 22.11 6.68
CA ALA A 391 9.26 21.63 8.02
C ALA A 391 9.10 22.75 9.04
N THR A 392 8.68 22.42 10.26
CA THR A 392 8.63 23.36 11.37
C THR A 392 8.75 22.64 12.71
N GLN A 393 9.40 23.28 13.67
CA GLN A 393 9.42 22.87 15.07
C GLN A 393 8.33 23.56 15.90
N ARG A 394 7.54 24.45 15.30
CA ARG A 394 6.47 25.23 15.95
C ARG A 394 5.08 24.79 15.46
N PRO A 395 4.56 23.62 15.88
CA PRO A 395 3.25 23.14 15.49
C PRO A 395 2.12 23.88 16.23
N GLU A 396 1.94 25.14 15.88
CA GLU A 396 0.94 26.08 16.42
C GLU A 396 -0.10 26.43 15.36
N ALA A 397 -1.34 26.72 15.77
CA ALA A 397 -2.44 27.00 14.84
C ALA A 397 -2.19 28.22 13.93
N ARG A 398 -1.40 29.20 14.39
CA ARG A 398 -1.01 30.37 13.60
C ARG A 398 0.04 30.06 12.52
N VAL A 399 0.80 28.98 12.69
CA VAL A 399 1.84 28.52 11.76
C VAL A 399 1.21 27.51 10.80
N VAL A 400 0.55 26.47 11.31
CA VAL A 400 -0.10 25.42 10.52
C VAL A 400 -1.54 25.85 10.21
N THR A 401 -1.70 26.83 9.32
CA THR A 401 -3.01 27.43 9.03
C THR A 401 -3.91 26.48 8.23
N PRO A 402 -5.25 26.71 8.22
CA PRO A 402 -6.16 25.94 7.39
C PRO A 402 -5.80 25.93 5.89
N ILE A 403 -5.22 27.02 5.37
CA ILE A 403 -4.77 27.12 3.98
C ILE A 403 -3.64 26.12 3.72
N ILE A 404 -2.65 26.03 4.61
CA ILE A 404 -1.56 25.06 4.49
C ILE A 404 -2.11 23.64 4.54
N LYS A 405 -2.98 23.33 5.52
CA LYS A 405 -3.57 22.00 5.70
C LYS A 405 -4.44 21.55 4.53
N ALA A 406 -5.15 22.47 3.89
CA ALA A 406 -6.02 22.17 2.76
C ALA A 406 -5.24 21.86 1.47
N ASN A 407 -4.04 22.43 1.32
CA ASN A 407 -3.25 22.29 0.09
C ASN A 407 -2.09 21.28 0.21
N LEU A 408 -1.65 20.94 1.42
CA LEU A 408 -0.62 19.93 1.68
C LEU A 408 -1.23 18.71 2.38
N GLN A 409 -1.55 17.69 1.58
CA GLN A 409 -2.34 16.55 2.04
C GLN A 409 -1.54 15.50 2.82
N LEU A 410 -0.26 15.31 2.47
CA LEU A 410 0.62 14.39 3.20
C LEU A 410 1.19 15.10 4.43
N LYS A 411 0.93 14.55 5.61
CA LYS A 411 1.37 15.10 6.89
C LYS A 411 2.29 14.12 7.59
N VAL A 412 3.37 14.64 8.16
CA VAL A 412 4.32 13.88 8.96
C VAL A 412 4.47 14.58 10.30
N ALA A 413 4.25 13.87 11.39
CA ALA A 413 4.52 14.37 12.75
C ALA A 413 5.56 13.46 13.42
N LEU A 414 6.67 14.06 13.83
CA LEU A 414 7.57 13.45 14.82
C LEU A 414 6.99 13.66 16.22
N LYS A 415 7.70 13.19 17.25
CA LYS A 415 7.31 13.40 18.65
C LYS A 415 7.01 14.88 18.93
N VAL A 416 5.80 15.13 19.41
CA VAL A 416 5.36 16.45 19.90
C VAL A 416 5.11 16.42 21.40
N THR A 417 4.97 17.59 22.02
CA THR A 417 4.80 17.72 23.46
C THR A 417 3.39 17.46 23.96
N SER A 418 2.37 17.67 23.11
CA SER A 418 0.97 17.53 23.52
C SER A 418 0.06 17.03 22.40
N GLY A 419 -1.08 16.45 22.79
CA GLY A 419 -2.12 16.05 21.85
C GLY A 419 -2.74 17.22 21.08
N ALA A 420 -2.69 18.45 21.62
CA ALA A 420 -3.12 19.63 20.88
C ALA A 420 -2.19 19.90 19.69
N ASN A 421 -0.87 19.79 19.88
CA ASN A 421 0.11 19.90 18.79
C ASN A 421 -0.06 18.78 17.76
N SER A 422 -0.35 17.54 18.21
CA SER A 422 -0.64 16.42 17.31
C SER A 422 -1.86 16.73 16.42
N LYS A 423 -2.95 17.22 17.01
CA LYS A 423 -4.17 17.60 16.27
C LYS A 423 -3.94 18.76 15.30
N ILE A 424 -3.08 19.70 15.64
CA ILE A 424 -2.72 20.80 14.73
C ILE A 424 -2.10 20.24 13.44
N ILE A 425 -1.17 19.27 13.55
CA ILE A 425 -0.48 18.68 12.39
C ILE A 425 -1.37 17.65 11.67
N LEU A 426 -1.87 16.65 12.40
CA LEU A 426 -2.46 15.41 11.86
C LEU A 426 -3.99 15.36 11.88
N ASP A 427 -4.66 16.36 12.46
CA ASP A 427 -6.11 16.33 12.76
C ASP A 427 -6.52 15.26 13.79
N THR A 428 -5.56 14.54 14.36
CA THR A 428 -5.76 13.52 15.39
C THR A 428 -4.65 13.57 16.44
N SER A 429 -4.96 13.06 17.64
CA SER A 429 -3.97 12.74 18.67
C SER A 429 -3.15 11.51 18.30
N GLY A 430 -1.96 11.37 18.88
CA GLY A 430 -1.08 10.21 18.75
C GLY A 430 0.40 10.55 18.77
N ALA A 431 0.78 11.70 18.20
CA ALA A 431 2.19 12.08 18.06
C ALA A 431 2.86 12.43 19.41
N GLU A 432 2.06 12.77 20.43
CA GLU A 432 2.51 13.00 21.80
C GLU A 432 3.04 11.74 22.50
N TYR A 433 2.67 10.56 22.01
CA TYR A 433 3.08 9.25 22.56
C TYR A 433 4.27 8.63 21.82
N LEU A 434 4.83 9.33 20.82
CA LEU A 434 6.01 8.86 20.10
C LEU A 434 7.24 8.89 21.00
N VAL A 435 8.17 7.97 20.74
CA VAL A 435 9.36 7.80 21.58
C VAL A 435 10.40 8.89 21.30
N GLY A 436 10.46 9.36 20.04
CA GLY A 436 11.48 10.29 19.54
C GLY A 436 12.46 9.60 18.60
N HIS A 437 13.62 10.21 18.34
CA HIS A 437 14.72 9.58 17.58
C HIS A 437 14.30 8.97 16.24
N GLY A 438 13.46 9.69 15.48
CA GLY A 438 12.97 9.25 14.17
C GLY A 438 11.64 8.50 14.19
N ASP A 439 11.09 8.17 15.36
CA ASP A 439 9.72 7.65 15.48
C ASP A 439 8.72 8.74 15.06
N MET A 440 7.84 8.41 14.11
CA MET A 440 6.94 9.36 13.47
C MET A 440 5.58 8.75 13.10
N LEU A 441 4.58 9.61 12.96
CA LEU A 441 3.28 9.31 12.36
C LEU A 441 3.18 9.98 10.99
N ILE A 442 2.70 9.23 9.99
CA ILE A 442 2.40 9.71 8.65
C ILE A 442 0.90 9.57 8.41
N GLY A 443 0.24 10.58 7.85
CA GLY A 443 -1.19 10.56 7.60
C GLY A 443 -1.67 11.63 6.62
N GLY A 444 -3.00 11.82 6.59
CA GLY A 444 -3.66 12.78 5.69
C GLY A 444 -4.16 12.10 4.42
N SER A 445 -3.44 12.25 3.30
CA SER A 445 -3.74 11.53 2.05
C SER A 445 -3.57 10.00 2.15
N VAL A 446 -2.92 9.52 3.20
CA VAL A 446 -2.71 8.10 3.51
C VAL A 446 -3.29 7.76 4.89
N PRO A 447 -3.61 6.47 5.15
CA PRO A 447 -3.92 6.00 6.50
C PRO A 447 -2.89 6.47 7.52
N LEU A 448 -3.34 6.78 8.74
CA LEU A 448 -2.43 7.10 9.82
C LEU A 448 -1.58 5.85 10.11
N GLN A 449 -0.28 5.98 9.91
CA GLN A 449 0.68 4.90 10.07
C GLN A 449 1.84 5.38 10.95
N ARG A 450 2.26 4.52 11.89
CA ARG A 450 3.48 4.73 12.66
C ARG A 450 4.66 4.14 11.90
N VAL A 451 5.71 4.94 11.75
CA VAL A 451 6.89 4.62 10.95
C VAL A 451 8.14 4.99 11.74
N GLN A 452 9.20 4.20 11.62
CA GLN A 452 10.52 4.53 12.14
C GLN A 452 11.38 5.13 11.03
N GLY A 453 11.81 6.37 11.22
CA GLY A 453 12.71 7.07 10.31
C GLY A 453 14.11 6.47 10.31
N PRO A 454 14.77 6.40 9.15
CA PRO A 454 16.17 6.00 9.10
C PRO A 454 17.04 7.07 9.75
N LEU A 455 18.00 6.64 10.58
CA LEU A 455 19.06 7.51 11.06
C LEU A 455 20.08 7.67 9.94
N VAL A 456 20.37 8.92 9.56
CA VAL A 456 21.46 9.26 8.64
C VAL A 456 22.43 10.17 9.38
N SER A 457 23.67 9.72 9.51
CA SER A 457 24.72 10.47 10.19
C SER A 457 25.23 11.63 9.34
N LYS A 458 25.79 12.64 10.00
CA LYS A 458 26.40 13.78 9.31
C LYS A 458 27.50 13.35 8.33
N THR A 459 28.29 12.35 8.69
CA THR A 459 29.35 11.79 7.82
C THR A 459 28.77 11.12 6.57
N GLU A 460 27.63 10.44 6.67
CA GLU A 460 26.92 9.89 5.50
C GLU A 460 26.40 11.00 4.58
N ILE A 461 25.89 12.10 5.15
CA ILE A 461 25.44 13.28 4.39
C ILE A 461 26.62 13.95 3.67
N GLU A 462 27.74 14.16 4.35
CA GLU A 462 28.96 14.74 3.78
C GLU A 462 29.54 13.87 2.66
N ARG A 463 29.57 12.54 2.86
CA ARG A 463 29.98 11.59 1.81
C ARG A 463 29.06 11.65 0.60
N ALA A 464 27.74 11.72 0.82
CA ALA A 464 26.76 11.80 -0.25
C ALA A 464 26.80 13.13 -1.03
N SER A 465 27.18 14.23 -0.36
CA SER A 465 27.27 15.58 -0.94
C SER A 465 28.64 15.90 -1.56
N CYS A 466 29.67 15.09 -1.32
CA CYS A 466 30.99 15.28 -1.91
C CYS A 466 30.96 15.05 -3.43
N LYS A 467 31.19 16.14 -4.19
CA LYS A 467 31.19 16.19 -5.67
C LYS A 467 32.20 15.24 -6.35
N GLY A 468 33.15 14.66 -5.61
CA GLY A 468 34.16 13.72 -6.11
C GLY A 468 33.91 12.24 -5.77
N CYS A 469 32.93 11.92 -4.91
CA CYS A 469 32.75 10.58 -4.36
C CYS A 469 31.62 9.76 -5.01
N HIS A 470 31.17 10.11 -6.22
CA HIS A 470 30.03 9.50 -6.92
C HIS A 470 30.11 7.98 -7.22
N GLY A 471 31.17 7.29 -6.76
CA GLY A 471 31.41 5.86 -6.90
C GLY A 471 30.90 4.98 -5.75
N GLU A 472 30.78 5.48 -4.52
CA GLU A 472 30.34 4.66 -3.37
C GLU A 472 29.27 5.40 -2.57
N GLY A 473 28.01 5.01 -2.78
CA GLY A 473 26.90 5.53 -2.00
C GLY A 473 26.98 5.08 -0.53
N PRO A 474 26.26 5.75 0.38
CA PRO A 474 26.23 5.37 1.79
C PRO A 474 25.81 3.90 1.93
N GLN A 475 26.65 3.12 2.60
CA GLN A 475 26.26 1.78 3.05
C GLN A 475 25.23 1.97 4.16
N VAL A 476 23.98 1.60 3.89
CA VAL A 476 22.97 1.43 4.94
C VAL A 476 23.53 0.41 5.92
N VAL A 477 24.01 0.87 7.07
CA VAL A 477 24.43 -0.01 8.16
C VAL A 477 23.16 -0.65 8.70
N GLN A 478 22.91 -1.89 8.30
CA GLN A 478 21.96 -2.75 8.99
C GLN A 478 22.55 -3.08 10.36
N GLY A 479 21.99 -2.48 11.39
CA GLY A 479 22.28 -2.81 12.78
C GLY A 479 21.07 -2.49 13.62
N TYR A 480 20.27 -3.52 13.93
CA TYR A 480 19.49 -3.50 15.16
C TYR A 480 20.51 -3.44 16.29
N VAL A 481 20.71 -2.28 16.90
CA VAL A 481 21.42 -2.18 18.18
C VAL A 481 20.34 -2.50 19.21
N PRO A 482 20.30 -3.71 19.80
CA PRO A 482 19.42 -3.93 20.94
C PRO A 482 19.79 -2.89 22.00
N ALA A 483 18.77 -2.34 22.66
CA ALA A 483 18.99 -1.51 23.84
C ALA A 483 19.88 -2.30 24.80
N SER A 484 21.15 -1.92 24.89
CA SER A 484 22.03 -2.40 25.94
C SER A 484 21.46 -1.92 27.26
N GLU A 485 21.21 -2.88 28.14
CA GLU A 485 20.82 -2.69 29.53
C GLU A 485 21.69 -1.63 30.21
N ASN A 486 21.03 -0.80 31.03
CA ASN A 486 21.52 0.12 32.06
C ASN A 486 23.03 0.42 32.12
N PRO A 487 23.36 1.72 32.27
CA PRO A 487 24.41 2.13 33.18
C PRO A 487 23.81 2.80 34.41
N GLU A 488 24.24 2.31 35.58
CA GLU A 488 24.31 3.08 36.83
C GLU A 488 24.99 4.44 36.64
#